data_AF-A0A6J4KJN3-F1
#
_entry.id   AF-A0A6J4KJN3-F1
#
_cell.length_a   1.000
_cell.length_b   1.000
_cell.length_c   1.000
_cell.angle_alpha   90.00
_cell.angle_beta   90.00
_cell.angle_gamma   90.00
#
_symmetry.space_group_name_H-M   'P 1'
#
loop_
_entity.id
_entity.type
_entity.pdbx_description
1 polymer ?
#
loop_
_entity_poly.entity_id
_entity_poly.type
_entity_poly.pdbx_seq_one_letter_code
_entity_poly.pdbx_strand_id
1 'polypeptide(L)'
;MSWSPDAESPEGGEWSPEPEGADAPPEVVIFPNAMFRLRVAPLDHDRAKPGEQAFATYLADAPADSRPIAVGVLSPESVAALVASDLFAEPTPLMLRAAEAEGGQLRGVVSALLPRAALERFARQLESEREPWAASVPDAPDIVPGVDDAGGDPPDARAPFALGALFRFAENRKHPGDLGAEAADLFMTVLSGGAMDADAKKIDNLISGL
;
A
#
# COMPACT_ATOMS: atom_id res chain seq x y z
N MET A 1 60.83 42.39 7.08
CA MET A 1 60.29 41.51 8.14
C MET A 1 58.84 41.27 7.79
N SER A 2 58.53 40.08 7.26
CA SER A 2 57.16 39.65 6.97
C SER A 2 57.00 38.26 7.57
N TRP A 3 55.97 38.15 8.37
CA TRP A 3 55.61 37.11 9.31
C TRP A 3 55.00 35.90 8.58
N SER A 4 55.39 34.69 8.97
CA SER A 4 54.75 33.43 8.59
C SER A 4 53.69 33.07 9.64
N PRO A 5 52.46 32.70 9.26
CA PRO A 5 51.58 31.94 10.12
C PRO A 5 51.62 30.45 9.74
N ASP A 6 51.96 29.62 10.72
CA ASP A 6 51.49 28.23 10.79
C ASP A 6 49.95 28.23 10.73
N ALA A 7 49.42 27.42 9.82
CA ALA A 7 48.07 26.90 9.93
C ALA A 7 48.17 25.40 9.63
N GLU A 8 48.27 24.63 10.71
CA GLU A 8 48.06 23.19 10.74
C GLU A 8 46.78 22.86 9.95
N SER A 9 46.91 22.07 8.90
CA SER A 9 45.77 21.42 8.25
C SER A 9 45.59 20.06 8.90
N PRO A 10 44.57 19.84 9.75
CA PRO A 10 44.17 18.48 10.05
C PRO A 10 43.52 17.90 8.80
N GLU A 11 44.28 17.00 8.19
CA GLU A 11 43.88 15.77 7.52
C GLU A 11 42.45 15.69 6.98
N GLY A 12 42.37 15.41 5.67
CA GLY A 12 41.13 15.09 4.98
C GLY A 12 40.40 13.94 5.66
N GLY A 13 39.30 14.27 6.34
CA GLY A 13 38.23 13.33 6.56
C GLY A 13 37.49 13.16 5.25
N GLU A 14 37.82 12.10 4.51
CA GLU A 14 36.91 11.53 3.52
C GLU A 14 35.56 11.35 4.21
N TRP A 15 34.57 12.14 3.78
CA TRP A 15 33.17 11.87 4.10
C TRP A 15 32.83 10.53 3.44
N SER A 16 33.08 9.45 4.18
CA SER A 16 32.46 8.17 3.90
C SER A 16 30.99 8.34 4.28
N PRO A 17 30.03 8.26 3.34
CA PRO A 17 28.65 8.14 3.75
C PRO A 17 28.55 6.90 4.65
N GLU A 18 28.14 7.10 5.90
CA GLU A 18 27.70 6.00 6.75
C GLU A 18 26.68 5.20 5.93
N PRO A 19 26.79 3.86 5.85
CA PRO A 19 25.78 3.06 5.20
C PRO A 19 24.47 3.21 6.01
N GLU A 20 23.61 4.11 5.56
CA GLU A 20 22.20 4.08 5.92
C GLU A 20 21.64 2.71 5.49
N GLY A 21 21.23 1.91 6.47
CA GLY A 21 20.49 0.68 6.23
C GLY A 21 21.14 -0.54 6.87
N ALA A 22 20.95 -0.69 8.18
CA ALA A 22 20.97 -2.01 8.78
C ALA A 22 19.86 -2.86 8.13
N ASP A 23 20.27 -3.89 7.37
CA ASP A 23 19.50 -5.08 6.92
C ASP A 23 17.96 -4.93 6.92
N ALA A 24 17.41 -4.08 6.06
CA ALA A 24 16.00 -4.20 5.71
C ALA A 24 15.83 -5.55 4.96
N PRO A 25 14.89 -6.42 5.37
CA PRO A 25 14.68 -7.68 4.67
C PRO A 25 14.35 -7.40 3.20
N PRO A 26 14.82 -8.25 2.27
CA PRO A 26 14.60 -8.03 0.85
C PRO A 26 13.09 -7.95 0.57
N GLU A 27 12.68 -6.87 -0.10
CA GLU A 27 11.31 -6.62 -0.51
C GLU A 27 11.21 -6.77 -2.03
N VAL A 28 10.13 -7.41 -2.50
CA VAL A 28 9.80 -7.53 -3.91
C VAL A 28 8.50 -6.81 -4.21
N VAL A 29 8.41 -6.24 -5.40
CA VAL A 29 7.22 -5.58 -5.90
C VAL A 29 6.75 -6.26 -7.17
N ILE A 30 5.50 -6.71 -7.18
CA ILE A 30 4.86 -7.39 -8.30
C ILE A 30 3.80 -6.47 -8.89
N PHE A 31 3.91 -6.23 -10.20
CA PHE A 31 2.92 -5.49 -10.99
C PHE A 31 2.35 -6.42 -12.07
N PRO A 32 1.12 -6.93 -11.91
CA PRO A 32 0.42 -7.61 -12.98
C PRO A 32 0.29 -6.64 -14.16
N ASN A 33 0.59 -7.10 -15.37
CA ASN A 33 0.39 -6.31 -16.57
C ASN A 33 -1.10 -6.35 -17.00
N ALA A 34 -1.97 -5.89 -16.12
CA ALA A 34 -3.42 -5.88 -16.29
C ALA A 34 -4.07 -4.76 -15.47
N MET A 35 -5.20 -4.25 -15.96
CA MET A 35 -6.04 -3.28 -15.25
C MET A 35 -7.27 -4.00 -14.70
N PHE A 36 -7.68 -3.67 -13.48
CA PHE A 36 -8.77 -4.35 -12.79
C PHE A 36 -9.85 -3.35 -12.40
N ARG A 37 -11.11 -3.67 -12.72
CA ARG A 37 -12.24 -2.97 -12.10
C ARG A 37 -12.45 -3.50 -10.69
N LEU A 38 -12.53 -2.60 -9.73
CA LEU A 38 -12.63 -2.95 -8.32
C LEU A 38 -14.00 -2.54 -7.79
N ARG A 39 -14.51 -3.35 -6.86
CA ARG A 39 -15.67 -2.99 -6.04
C ARG A 39 -15.26 -3.09 -4.59
N VAL A 40 -15.60 -2.09 -3.81
CA VAL A 40 -15.40 -2.08 -2.35
C VAL A 40 -16.74 -2.20 -1.65
N ALA A 41 -16.76 -2.85 -0.49
CA ALA A 41 -17.93 -2.94 0.36
C ALA A 41 -17.51 -2.89 1.84
N PRO A 42 -18.35 -2.34 2.73
CA PRO A 42 -18.12 -2.49 4.16
C PRO A 42 -18.20 -3.98 4.52
N LEU A 43 -17.35 -4.38 5.46
CA LEU A 43 -17.33 -5.74 5.99
C LEU A 43 -17.39 -5.67 7.51
N ASP A 44 -18.37 -6.34 8.10
CA ASP A 44 -18.36 -6.61 9.53
C ASP A 44 -17.34 -7.71 9.80
N HIS A 45 -16.29 -7.36 10.53
CA HIS A 45 -15.21 -8.28 10.83
C HIS A 45 -14.88 -8.21 12.32
N ASP A 46 -14.90 -9.37 12.98
CA ASP A 46 -14.63 -9.54 14.42
C ASP A 46 -13.28 -8.98 14.90
N ARG A 47 -12.38 -8.65 13.97
CA ARG A 47 -11.03 -8.14 14.24
C ARG A 47 -10.91 -6.63 14.16
N ALA A 48 -11.94 -5.94 13.67
CA ALA A 48 -11.96 -4.49 13.69
C ALA A 48 -11.93 -4.01 15.15
N LYS A 49 -10.95 -3.19 15.51
CA LYS A 49 -10.88 -2.64 16.87
C LYS A 49 -11.99 -1.61 17.07
N PRO A 50 -12.31 -1.23 18.33
CA PRO A 50 -13.22 -0.11 18.56
C PRO A 50 -12.76 1.14 17.81
N GLY A 51 -13.66 1.72 17.01
CA GLY A 51 -13.37 2.88 16.16
C GLY A 51 -12.84 2.54 14.76
N GLU A 52 -12.72 1.27 14.42
CA GLU A 52 -12.33 0.77 13.09
C GLU A 52 -13.50 0.05 12.40
N GLN A 53 -13.52 0.06 11.08
CA GLN A 53 -14.41 -0.73 10.23
C GLN A 53 -13.58 -1.40 9.13
N ALA A 54 -13.79 -2.70 8.93
CA ALA A 54 -13.17 -3.40 7.83
C ALA A 54 -13.91 -3.11 6.51
N PHE A 55 -13.17 -3.13 5.40
CA PHE A 55 -13.73 -3.10 4.06
C PHE A 55 -13.14 -4.22 3.23
N ALA A 56 -13.97 -4.81 2.38
CA ALA A 56 -13.60 -5.86 1.46
C ALA A 56 -13.48 -5.31 0.05
N THR A 57 -12.39 -5.66 -0.64
CA THR A 57 -12.18 -5.33 -2.05
C THR A 57 -12.39 -6.58 -2.90
N TYR A 58 -13.18 -6.45 -3.96
CA TYR A 58 -13.51 -7.50 -4.92
C TYR A 58 -13.12 -7.07 -6.33
N LEU A 59 -12.86 -8.04 -7.20
CA LEU A 59 -12.91 -7.79 -8.64
C LEU A 59 -14.37 -7.55 -9.04
N ALA A 60 -14.65 -6.47 -9.77
CA ALA A 60 -16.01 -6.07 -10.10
C ALA A 60 -16.73 -7.09 -10.99
N ASP A 61 -15.99 -7.78 -11.86
CA ASP A 61 -16.52 -8.79 -12.79
C ASP A 61 -16.62 -10.19 -12.14
N ALA A 62 -16.25 -10.34 -10.87
CA ALA A 62 -16.30 -11.62 -10.18
C ALA A 62 -17.73 -11.98 -9.74
N PRO A 63 -18.09 -13.28 -9.67
CA PRO A 63 -19.36 -13.74 -9.12
C PRO A 63 -19.70 -13.14 -7.75
N ALA A 64 -20.99 -13.04 -7.41
CA ALA A 64 -21.44 -12.41 -6.17
C ALA A 64 -20.94 -13.14 -4.89
N ASP A 65 -20.68 -14.44 -4.99
CA ASP A 65 -20.13 -15.31 -3.94
C ASP A 65 -18.60 -15.36 -3.93
N SER A 66 -17.94 -14.53 -4.73
CA SER A 66 -16.49 -14.47 -4.80
C SER A 66 -15.89 -13.97 -3.49
N ARG A 67 -14.73 -14.53 -3.16
CA ARG A 67 -13.93 -14.07 -2.04
C ARG A 67 -13.32 -12.69 -2.35
N PRO A 68 -13.15 -11.82 -1.33
CA PRO A 68 -12.43 -10.58 -1.53
C PRO A 68 -10.97 -10.87 -1.88
N ILE A 69 -10.40 -10.03 -2.75
CA ILE A 69 -8.97 -10.06 -3.07
C ILE A 69 -8.12 -9.39 -1.99
N ALA A 70 -8.74 -8.54 -1.16
CA ALA A 70 -8.08 -7.91 -0.03
C ALA A 70 -9.13 -7.46 0.99
N VAL A 71 -8.74 -7.46 2.27
CA VAL A 71 -9.51 -6.88 3.35
C VAL A 71 -8.62 -5.86 4.05
N GLY A 72 -9.10 -4.62 4.11
CA GLY A 72 -8.44 -3.50 4.75
C GLY A 72 -9.27 -2.97 5.91
N VAL A 73 -8.69 -2.04 6.66
CA VAL A 73 -9.34 -1.42 7.83
C VAL A 73 -9.12 0.08 7.78
N LEU A 74 -10.19 0.84 7.99
CA LEU A 74 -10.18 2.31 8.11
C LEU A 74 -11.14 2.72 9.24
N SER A 75 -11.31 4.02 9.47
CA SER A 75 -12.41 4.50 10.31
C SER A 75 -13.77 4.25 9.61
N PRO A 76 -14.88 4.06 10.35
CA PRO A 76 -16.21 3.83 9.76
C PRO A 76 -16.64 4.89 8.74
N GLU A 77 -16.41 6.17 9.05
CA GLU A 77 -16.65 7.30 8.14
C GLU A 77 -15.80 7.21 6.87
N SER A 78 -14.52 6.84 6.99
CA SER A 78 -13.66 6.65 5.81
C SER A 78 -14.11 5.48 4.95
N VAL A 79 -14.63 4.39 5.53
CA VAL A 79 -15.22 3.28 4.77
C VAL A 79 -16.49 3.74 4.04
N ALA A 80 -17.36 4.49 4.72
CA ALA A 80 -18.58 5.02 4.10
C ALA A 80 -18.25 5.97 2.93
N ALA A 81 -17.29 6.88 3.12
CA ALA A 81 -16.83 7.78 2.08
C ALA A 81 -16.16 7.01 0.92
N LEU A 82 -15.34 6.01 1.20
CA LEU A 82 -14.70 5.18 0.17
C LEU A 82 -15.75 4.48 -0.71
N VAL A 83 -16.79 3.91 -0.09
CA VAL A 83 -17.88 3.22 -0.78
C VAL A 83 -18.74 4.19 -1.61
N ALA A 84 -18.93 5.43 -1.12
CA ALA A 84 -19.66 6.46 -1.84
C ALA A 84 -18.84 7.15 -2.95
N SER A 85 -17.52 7.03 -2.91
CA SER A 85 -16.61 7.66 -3.86
C SER A 85 -16.57 6.95 -5.22
N ASP A 86 -16.15 7.69 -6.25
CA ASP A 86 -15.84 7.18 -7.58
C ASP A 86 -14.36 6.77 -7.73
N LEU A 87 -13.64 6.62 -6.61
CA LEU A 87 -12.19 6.39 -6.59
C LEU A 87 -11.75 5.16 -7.40
N PHE A 88 -12.62 4.15 -7.51
CA PHE A 88 -12.39 2.92 -8.28
C PHE A 88 -13.30 2.76 -9.50
N ALA A 89 -13.90 3.85 -9.99
CA ALA A 89 -14.80 3.80 -11.15
C ALA A 89 -14.08 3.34 -12.43
N GLU A 90 -12.82 3.73 -12.59
CA GLU A 90 -11.97 3.35 -13.72
C GLU A 90 -11.14 2.08 -13.42
N PRO A 91 -10.87 1.23 -14.44
CA PRO A 91 -9.95 0.11 -14.30
C PRO A 91 -8.58 0.56 -13.78
N THR A 92 -8.17 -0.04 -12.67
CA THR A 92 -7.00 0.38 -11.89
C THR A 92 -5.94 -0.72 -11.85
N PRO A 93 -4.66 -0.41 -12.08
CA PRO A 93 -3.59 -1.37 -11.91
C PRO A 93 -3.40 -1.69 -10.44
N LEU A 94 -3.09 -2.94 -10.16
CA LEU A 94 -2.80 -3.40 -8.80
C LEU A 94 -1.30 -3.64 -8.64
N MET A 95 -0.85 -3.59 -7.39
CA MET A 95 0.53 -3.86 -7.00
C MET A 95 0.52 -4.71 -5.74
N LEU A 96 1.41 -5.70 -5.67
CA LEU A 96 1.74 -6.40 -4.44
C LEU A 96 3.16 -6.04 -4.04
N ARG A 97 3.31 -5.49 -2.84
CA ARG A 97 4.61 -5.32 -2.21
C ARG A 97 4.75 -6.38 -1.13
N ALA A 98 5.77 -7.23 -1.22
CA ALA A 98 5.92 -8.40 -0.35
C ALA A 98 7.34 -8.57 0.16
N ALA A 99 7.46 -9.06 1.39
CA ALA A 99 8.72 -9.36 2.04
C ALA A 99 8.58 -10.62 2.88
N GLU A 100 9.71 -11.28 3.12
CA GLU A 100 9.75 -12.38 4.08
C GLU A 100 9.63 -11.83 5.50
N ALA A 101 8.71 -12.41 6.26
CA ALA A 101 8.48 -12.13 7.67
C ALA A 101 9.14 -13.20 8.54
N GLU A 102 9.19 -12.96 9.85
CA GLU A 102 9.71 -13.93 10.81
C GLU A 102 9.05 -15.31 10.67
N GLY A 103 9.85 -16.37 10.79
CA GLY A 103 9.40 -17.74 10.62
C GLY A 103 9.19 -18.17 9.16
N GLY A 104 9.77 -17.46 8.20
CA GLY A 104 9.76 -17.84 6.78
C GLY A 104 8.42 -17.59 6.06
N GLN A 105 7.50 -16.88 6.71
CA GLN A 105 6.20 -16.53 6.14
C GLN A 105 6.36 -15.42 5.11
N LEU A 106 5.56 -15.45 4.05
CA LEU A 106 5.48 -14.32 3.13
C LEU A 106 4.39 -13.37 3.61
N ARG A 107 4.72 -12.09 3.80
CA ARG A 107 3.76 -11.03 4.06
C ARG A 107 3.77 -10.04 2.89
N GLY A 108 2.59 -9.67 2.41
CA GLY A 108 2.46 -8.63 1.40
C GLY A 108 1.33 -7.66 1.66
N VAL A 109 1.35 -6.54 0.96
CA VAL A 109 0.29 -5.54 0.93
C VAL A 109 -0.14 -5.36 -0.51
N VAL A 110 -1.42 -5.65 -0.78
CA VAL A 110 -2.03 -5.35 -2.08
C VAL A 110 -2.47 -3.90 -2.08
N SER A 111 -2.11 -3.18 -3.13
CA SER A 111 -2.47 -1.78 -3.31
C SER A 111 -3.05 -1.54 -4.70
N ALA A 112 -4.00 -0.62 -4.79
CA ALA A 112 -4.46 -0.03 -6.04
C ALA A 112 -3.60 1.20 -6.39
N LEU A 113 -3.14 1.31 -7.62
CA LEU A 113 -2.34 2.45 -8.08
C LEU A 113 -3.23 3.51 -8.72
N LEU A 114 -3.63 4.49 -7.91
CA LEU A 114 -4.60 5.51 -8.28
C LEU A 114 -3.90 6.82 -8.66
N PRO A 115 -4.52 7.66 -9.50
CA PRO A 115 -4.02 9.00 -9.76
C PRO A 115 -3.85 9.77 -8.44
N ARG A 116 -2.68 10.40 -8.23
CA ARG A 116 -2.40 11.14 -6.99
C ARG A 116 -3.46 12.20 -6.71
N ALA A 117 -3.86 12.95 -7.73
CA ALA A 117 -4.89 13.99 -7.60
C ALA A 117 -6.26 13.44 -7.12
N ALA A 118 -6.60 12.19 -7.48
CA ALA A 118 -7.84 11.55 -7.01
C ALA A 118 -7.73 11.18 -5.53
N LEU A 119 -6.57 10.66 -5.09
CA LEU A 119 -6.31 10.35 -3.69
C LEU A 119 -6.30 11.60 -2.81
N GLU A 120 -5.69 12.68 -3.27
CA GLU A 120 -5.67 13.96 -2.54
C GLU A 120 -7.06 14.56 -2.42
N ARG A 121 -7.88 14.50 -3.48
CA ARG A 121 -9.29 14.94 -3.43
C ARG A 121 -10.07 14.12 -2.42
N PHE A 122 -9.90 12.80 -2.42
CA PHE A 122 -10.52 11.91 -1.45
C PHE A 122 -10.09 12.24 -0.02
N ALA A 123 -8.80 12.48 0.22
CA ALA A 123 -8.28 12.87 1.53
C ALA A 123 -8.87 14.21 2.02
N ARG A 124 -8.94 15.22 1.15
CA ARG A 124 -9.57 16.52 1.48
C ARG A 124 -11.05 16.39 1.80
N GLN A 125 -11.77 15.52 1.08
CA GLN A 125 -13.18 15.26 1.38
C GLN A 125 -13.34 14.73 2.81
N LEU A 126 -12.54 13.74 3.20
CA LEU A 126 -12.56 13.19 4.56
C LEU A 126 -12.26 14.26 5.63
N GLU A 127 -11.30 15.14 5.36
CA GLU A 127 -10.96 16.24 6.28
C GLU A 127 -12.10 17.27 6.39
N SER A 128 -12.72 17.62 5.26
CA SER A 128 -13.85 18.56 5.21
C SER A 128 -15.09 18.07 5.95
N GLU A 129 -15.33 16.76 5.96
CA GLU A 129 -16.42 16.12 6.70
C GLU A 129 -16.17 16.14 8.22
N ARG A 130 -14.90 15.98 8.63
CA ARG A 130 -14.49 16.06 10.05
C ARG A 130 -14.42 17.49 10.56
N GLU A 131 -14.02 18.41 9.71
CA GLU A 131 -13.81 19.82 10.03
C GLU A 131 -14.55 20.71 9.02
N PRO A 132 -15.84 20.98 9.23
CA PRO A 132 -16.68 21.70 8.25
C PRO A 132 -16.17 23.10 7.90
N TRP A 133 -15.36 23.69 8.80
CA TRP A 133 -14.71 24.98 8.59
C TRP A 133 -13.56 24.88 7.57
N ALA A 134 -12.92 23.72 7.40
CA ALA A 134 -11.90 23.49 6.38
C ALA A 134 -12.50 23.59 4.97
N ALA A 135 -13.77 23.18 4.79
CA ALA A 135 -14.51 23.35 3.54
C ALA A 135 -14.78 24.81 3.15
N SER A 136 -14.66 25.74 4.10
CA SER A 136 -14.89 27.17 3.89
C SER A 136 -13.61 27.91 3.47
N VAL A 137 -12.45 27.24 3.50
CA VAL A 137 -11.20 27.77 2.96
C VAL A 137 -11.25 27.56 1.44
N PRO A 138 -11.23 28.64 0.63
CA PRO A 138 -11.15 28.49 -0.82
C PRO A 138 -9.93 27.64 -1.17
N ASP A 139 -10.08 26.71 -2.12
CA ASP A 139 -8.92 26.07 -2.73
C ASP A 139 -7.96 27.18 -3.14
N ALA A 140 -6.72 27.12 -2.64
CA ALA A 140 -5.69 28.04 -3.11
C ALA A 140 -5.67 27.87 -4.64
N PRO A 141 -5.87 28.95 -5.42
CA PRO A 141 -5.60 28.84 -6.85
C PRO A 141 -4.16 28.30 -6.99
N ASP A 142 -3.88 27.51 -8.03
CA ASP A 142 -2.51 27.21 -8.44
C ASP A 142 -1.81 28.56 -8.71
N ILE A 143 -1.30 29.21 -7.67
CA ILE A 143 -0.45 30.36 -7.80
C ILE A 143 0.82 29.74 -8.38
N VAL A 144 1.11 30.07 -9.62
CA VAL A 144 2.43 29.90 -10.22
C VAL A 144 3.18 31.21 -9.96
N PRO A 145 3.85 31.42 -8.81
CA PRO A 145 4.78 32.54 -8.71
C PRO A 145 6.11 32.04 -9.25
N GLY A 146 6.56 32.63 -10.37
CA GLY A 146 7.81 32.29 -11.04
C GLY A 146 9.02 32.26 -10.12
N VAL A 147 9.36 31.05 -9.67
CA VAL A 147 10.65 30.61 -9.13
C VAL A 147 10.83 29.18 -9.65
N ASP A 148 12.00 28.88 -10.20
CA ASP A 148 12.41 27.55 -10.69
C ASP A 148 12.22 26.47 -9.61
N ASP A 149 11.04 25.87 -9.55
CA ASP A 149 10.82 24.55 -8.99
C ASP A 149 10.10 23.71 -10.04
N ALA A 150 10.88 23.24 -11.01
CA ALA A 150 10.46 22.24 -11.98
C ALA A 150 10.30 20.89 -11.26
N GLY A 151 9.24 20.79 -10.46
CA GLY A 151 8.91 19.61 -9.65
C GLY A 151 7.41 19.41 -9.47
N GLY A 152 6.58 20.02 -10.33
CA GLY A 152 5.17 19.63 -10.43
C GLY A 152 5.12 18.15 -10.79
N ASP A 153 4.52 17.34 -9.91
CA ASP A 153 4.42 15.90 -10.12
C ASP A 153 3.82 15.64 -11.53
N PRO A 154 4.36 14.68 -12.30
CA PRO A 154 3.91 14.45 -13.66
C PRO A 154 2.39 14.23 -13.68
N PRO A 155 1.68 14.65 -14.75
CA PRO A 155 0.22 14.53 -14.83
C PRO A 155 -0.30 13.10 -14.67
N ASP A 156 0.57 12.10 -14.84
CA ASP A 156 0.28 10.67 -14.66
C ASP A 156 0.82 10.09 -13.34
N ALA A 157 1.17 10.93 -12.36
CA ALA A 157 1.65 10.49 -11.05
C ALA A 157 0.61 9.59 -10.37
N ARG A 158 0.98 8.34 -10.11
CA ARG A 158 0.17 7.35 -9.40
C ARG A 158 0.73 7.10 -8.01
N ALA A 159 -0.15 6.94 -7.04
CA ALA A 159 0.21 6.59 -5.67
C ALA A 159 -0.56 5.35 -5.21
N PRO A 160 0.05 4.51 -4.35
CA PRO A 160 -0.58 3.30 -3.85
C PRO A 160 -1.63 3.62 -2.78
N PHE A 161 -2.83 3.08 -2.96
CA PHE A 161 -3.85 2.98 -1.93
C PHE A 161 -3.90 1.54 -1.40
N ALA A 162 -3.58 1.34 -0.12
CA ALA A 162 -3.51 0.02 0.48
C ALA A 162 -4.92 -0.61 0.60
N LEU A 163 -5.13 -1.74 -0.05
CA LEU A 163 -6.40 -2.47 -0.02
C LEU A 163 -6.44 -3.52 1.09
N GLY A 164 -5.29 -4.05 1.49
CA GLY A 164 -5.20 -5.03 2.56
C GLY A 164 -3.88 -5.80 2.57
N ALA A 165 -3.67 -6.57 3.64
CA ALA A 165 -2.51 -7.43 3.79
C ALA A 165 -2.82 -8.87 3.32
N LEU A 166 -1.82 -9.51 2.73
CA LEU A 166 -1.82 -10.92 2.34
C LEU A 166 -0.74 -11.67 3.11
N PHE A 167 -1.01 -12.94 3.37
CA PHE A 167 -0.08 -13.82 4.05
C PHE A 167 -0.03 -15.18 3.36
N ARG A 168 1.16 -15.77 3.35
CA ARG A 168 1.33 -17.19 3.07
C ARG A 168 2.24 -17.80 4.12
N PHE A 169 1.74 -18.81 4.80
CA PHE A 169 2.50 -19.52 5.83
C PHE A 169 3.66 -20.30 5.19
N ALA A 170 4.73 -20.49 5.97
CA ALA A 170 5.96 -21.13 5.50
C ALA A 170 5.69 -22.54 4.93
N GLU A 171 4.78 -23.30 5.56
CA GLU A 171 4.41 -24.65 5.15
C GLU A 171 3.60 -24.67 3.83
N ASN A 172 3.06 -23.53 3.43
CA ASN A 172 2.27 -23.38 2.20
C ASN A 172 3.04 -22.70 1.06
N ARG A 173 4.35 -22.44 1.22
CA ARG A 173 5.17 -21.84 0.15
C ARG A 173 5.36 -22.80 -1.02
N LYS A 174 5.28 -22.28 -2.25
CA LYS A 174 5.55 -23.07 -3.48
C LYS A 174 6.98 -22.89 -4.00
N HIS A 175 7.57 -21.73 -3.71
CA HIS A 175 8.86 -21.24 -4.13
C HIS A 175 9.62 -20.68 -2.90
N PRO A 176 9.97 -21.54 -1.91
CA PRO A 176 10.62 -21.09 -0.68
C PRO A 176 11.98 -20.41 -0.89
N GLY A 177 12.69 -20.71 -1.99
CA GLY A 177 13.98 -20.10 -2.32
C GLY A 177 13.93 -18.92 -3.29
N ASP A 178 12.74 -18.53 -3.76
CA ASP A 178 12.56 -17.43 -4.72
C ASP A 178 11.39 -16.54 -4.29
N LEU A 179 11.74 -15.43 -3.65
CA LEU A 179 10.77 -14.48 -3.12
C LEU A 179 9.91 -13.84 -4.22
N GLY A 180 10.49 -13.57 -5.39
CA GLY A 180 9.78 -12.97 -6.52
C GLY A 180 8.75 -13.92 -7.11
N ALA A 181 9.15 -15.17 -7.35
CA ALA A 181 8.24 -16.21 -7.82
C ALA A 181 7.12 -16.49 -6.80
N GLU A 182 7.45 -16.52 -5.51
CA GLU A 182 6.46 -16.73 -4.44
C GLU A 182 5.44 -15.59 -4.35
N ALA A 183 5.90 -14.34 -4.42
CA ALA A 183 5.02 -13.17 -4.40
C ALA A 183 4.12 -13.14 -5.64
N ALA A 184 4.64 -13.48 -6.82
CA ALA A 184 3.85 -13.57 -8.04
C ALA A 184 2.76 -14.66 -7.94
N ASP A 185 3.11 -15.87 -7.48
CA ASP A 185 2.14 -16.95 -7.29
C ASP A 185 1.09 -16.59 -6.22
N LEU A 186 1.50 -15.98 -5.11
CA LEU A 186 0.58 -15.47 -4.10
C LEU A 186 -0.42 -14.49 -4.71
N PHE A 187 0.07 -13.51 -5.47
CA PHE A 187 -0.80 -12.50 -6.06
C PHE A 187 -1.80 -13.12 -7.05
N MET A 188 -1.34 -14.00 -7.93
CA MET A 188 -2.20 -14.68 -8.91
C MET A 188 -3.23 -15.61 -8.24
N THR A 189 -2.85 -16.27 -7.15
CA THR A 189 -3.78 -17.09 -6.35
C THR A 189 -4.91 -16.23 -5.79
N VAL A 190 -4.60 -15.03 -5.31
CA VAL A 190 -5.59 -14.09 -4.78
C VAL A 190 -6.50 -13.55 -5.88
N LEU A 191 -5.92 -13.11 -7.00
CA LEU A 191 -6.68 -12.58 -8.14
C LEU A 191 -7.59 -13.63 -8.79
N SER A 192 -7.28 -14.92 -8.66
CA SER A 192 -8.12 -16.04 -9.11
C SER A 192 -9.16 -16.50 -8.07
N GLY A 193 -9.27 -15.83 -6.92
CA GLY A 193 -10.25 -16.15 -5.88
C GLY A 193 -9.86 -17.32 -4.96
N GLY A 194 -8.62 -17.79 -5.04
CA GLY A 194 -8.08 -18.88 -4.21
C GLY A 194 -7.65 -18.47 -2.81
N ALA A 195 -7.75 -17.18 -2.44
CA ALA A 195 -7.40 -16.70 -1.11
C ALA A 195 -8.38 -17.18 -0.04
N MET A 196 -7.91 -17.37 1.19
CA MET A 196 -8.74 -17.69 2.36
C MET A 196 -8.49 -16.69 3.48
N ASP A 197 -9.45 -16.57 4.39
CA ASP A 197 -9.21 -15.87 5.64
C ASP A 197 -8.03 -16.50 6.39
N ALA A 198 -7.17 -15.65 6.98
CA ALA A 198 -5.92 -16.10 7.59
C ALA A 198 -6.16 -17.01 8.81
N ASP A 199 -7.21 -16.78 9.60
CA ASP A 199 -7.53 -17.64 10.74
C ASP A 199 -8.16 -18.94 10.31
N ALA A 200 -9.09 -18.87 9.36
CA ALA A 200 -9.63 -20.07 8.74
C ALA A 200 -8.48 -20.95 8.19
N LYS A 201 -7.47 -20.34 7.57
CA LYS A 201 -6.31 -21.06 7.06
C LYS A 201 -5.38 -21.60 8.16
N LYS A 202 -5.17 -20.86 9.25
CA LYS A 202 -4.43 -21.38 10.42
C LYS A 202 -5.11 -22.61 11.01
N ILE A 203 -6.44 -22.57 11.16
CA ILE A 203 -7.24 -23.69 11.65
C ILE A 203 -7.13 -24.88 10.67
N ASP A 204 -7.27 -24.63 9.38
CA ASP A 204 -7.11 -25.65 8.32
C ASP A 204 -5.72 -26.32 8.35
N ASN A 205 -4.66 -25.55 8.54
CA ASN A 205 -3.30 -26.09 8.68
C ASN A 205 -3.12 -26.92 9.96
N LEU A 206 -3.76 -26.53 11.07
CA LEU A 206 -3.75 -27.32 12.32
C LEU A 206 -4.50 -28.64 12.17
N ILE A 207 -5.63 -28.65 11.45
CA ILE A 207 -6.44 -29.85 11.21
C ILE A 207 -5.74 -30.79 10.23
N SER A 208 -5.13 -30.24 9.17
CA SER A 208 -4.44 -31.01 8.14
C SER A 208 -3.07 -31.54 8.58
N GLY A 209 -2.51 -31.02 9.68
CA GLY A 209 -1.26 -31.45 10.28
C GLY A 209 -1.39 -32.59 11.31
N LEU A 210 -2.62 -33.09 11.56
CA LEU A 210 -2.93 -34.30 12.33
C LEU A 210 -3.07 -35.51 11.40
#